data_AF-A0A962Z561-F1
#
_entry.id   AF-A0A962Z561-F1
#
_cell.length_a   1.000
_cell.length_b   1.000
_cell.length_c   1.000
_cell.angle_alpha   90.00
_cell.angle_beta   90.00
_cell.angle_gamma   90.00
#
_symmetry.space_group_name_H-M   'P 1'
#
loop_
_entity.id
_entity.type
_entity.pdbx_description
1 polymer ?
#
loop_
_entity_poly.entity_id
_entity_poly.type
_entity_poly.pdbx_seq_one_letter_code
_entity_poly.pdbx_strand_id
1 'polypeptide(L)' 'RSDLLVINKIDLAPYVGASLEVMEQDTLAMRRGRPFVFSNMKTGEGLEQIVEFIEYEGMLGD' A
#
# COMPACT_ATOMS: atom_id res chain seq x y z
N ARG A 1 -0.18 6.36 14.66
CA ARG A 1 0.05 4.93 14.32
C ARG A 1 -1.05 4.56 13.34
N SER A 2 -0.72 3.98 12.18
CA SER A 2 -1.72 3.70 11.13
C SER A 2 -2.01 2.21 11.01
N ASP A 3 -3.27 1.86 10.80
CA ASP A 3 -3.75 0.48 10.62
C ASP A 3 -3.36 -0.06 9.24
N LEU A 4 -3.55 0.75 8.18
CA LEU A 4 -3.01 0.52 6.84
C LEU A 4 -1.95 1.58 6.47
N LEU A 5 -0.92 1.19 5.72
CA LEU A 5 -0.02 2.11 5.01
C LEU A 5 -0.20 1.94 3.51
N VAL A 6 -0.37 3.05 2.80
CA VAL A 6 -0.43 3.06 1.34
C VAL A 6 0.82 3.73 0.79
N ILE A 7 1.55 3.01 -0.05
CA ILE A 7 2.69 3.54 -0.82
C ILE A 7 2.19 3.80 -2.24
N ASN A 8 1.86 5.05 -2.54
CA ASN A 8 1.25 5.45 -3.80
C ASN A 8 2.28 6.01 -4.80
N LYS A 9 1.90 6.04 -6.08
CA LYS A 9 2.69 6.52 -7.23
C LYS A 9 3.90 5.63 -7.52
N ILE A 10 3.71 4.32 -7.43
CA ILE A 10 4.80 3.36 -7.70
C ILE A 10 5.35 3.45 -9.12
N ASP A 11 4.56 3.99 -10.06
CA ASP A 11 4.98 4.31 -11.41
C ASP A 11 6.12 5.33 -11.48
N LEU A 12 6.30 6.14 -10.44
CA LEU A 12 7.38 7.12 -10.38
C LEU A 12 8.74 6.52 -10.01
N ALA A 13 8.78 5.29 -9.48
CA ALA A 13 9.99 4.68 -8.95
C ALA A 13 11.18 4.66 -9.95
N PRO A 14 11.00 4.31 -11.24
CA PRO A 14 12.09 4.33 -12.22
C PRO A 14 12.67 5.73 -12.49
N TYR A 15 11.88 6.79 -12.28
CA TYR A 15 12.28 8.17 -12.61
C TYR A 15 12.96 8.89 -11.44
N VAL A 16 12.73 8.42 -10.21
CA VAL A 16 13.32 9.00 -9.00
C VAL A 16 14.46 8.16 -8.41
N GLY A 17 14.82 7.06 -9.09
CA GLY A 17 15.86 6.13 -8.62
C GLY A 17 15.46 5.38 -7.35
N ALA A 18 14.17 5.13 -7.15
CA ALA A 18 13.66 4.35 -6.02
C ALA A 18 13.53 2.87 -6.38
N SER A 19 13.89 1.98 -5.45
CA SER A 19 13.66 0.54 -5.57
C SER A 19 12.45 0.12 -4.76
N LEU A 20 11.42 -0.40 -5.43
CA LEU A 20 10.22 -0.92 -4.78
C LEU A 20 10.52 -2.14 -3.88
N GLU A 21 11.50 -2.97 -4.27
CA GLU A 21 11.95 -4.12 -3.48
C GLU A 21 12.57 -3.68 -2.15
N VAL A 22 13.43 -2.64 -2.17
CA VAL A 22 14.02 -2.11 -0.93
C VAL A 22 12.93 -1.50 -0.04
N MET A 23 12.01 -0.74 -0.64
CA MET A 23 10.87 -0.17 0.09
C MET A 23 9.99 -1.26 0.73
N GLU A 24 9.79 -2.40 0.06
CA GLU A 24 9.04 -3.55 0.58
C GLU A 24 9.71 -4.13 1.81
N GLN A 25 11.01 -4.45 1.73
CA GLN A 25 11.77 -5.04 2.84
C GLN A 25 11.77 -4.11 4.06
N ASP A 26 12.02 -2.82 3.85
CA ASP A 26 12.00 -1.82 4.92
C ASP A 26 10.60 -1.70 5.54
N THR A 27 9.56 -1.73 4.70
CA THR A 27 8.18 -1.65 5.17
C THR A 27 7.78 -2.85 6.00
N LEU A 28 8.15 -4.07 5.58
CA LEU A 28 7.92 -5.30 6.34
C LEU A 28 8.60 -5.23 7.72
N ALA A 29 9.86 -4.78 7.77
CA ALA A 29 10.61 -4.62 9.01
C ALA A 29 9.98 -3.59 9.96
N MET A 30 9.57 -2.42 9.45
CA MET A 30 9.00 -1.34 10.25
C MET A 30 7.57 -1.61 10.70
N ARG A 31 6.77 -2.29 9.88
CA ARG A 31 5.35 -2.49 10.16
C ARG A 31 5.06 -3.67 11.08
N ARG A 32 6.02 -4.59 11.25
CA ARG A 32 5.90 -5.79 12.11
C ARG A 32 4.65 -6.61 11.77
N GLY A 33 4.46 -6.88 10.48
CA GLY A 33 3.32 -7.65 9.96
C GLY A 33 2.01 -6.86 9.79
N ARG A 34 1.96 -5.55 10.10
CA ARG A 34 0.77 -4.74 9.79
C ARG A 34 0.64 -4.47 8.28
N PRO A 35 -0.58 -4.45 7.74
CA PRO A 35 -0.82 -4.45 6.29
C PRO A 35 -0.30 -3.17 5.63
N PHE A 36 0.15 -3.27 4.39
CA PHE A 36 0.44 -2.15 3.52
C PHE A 36 0.13 -2.53 2.08
N VAL A 37 -0.06 -1.51 1.23
CA VAL A 37 -0.39 -1.69 -0.19
C VAL A 37 0.48 -0.75 -1.03
N PHE A 38 1.14 -1.31 -2.03
CA PHE A 38 1.69 -0.53 -3.15
C PHE A 38 0.56 -0.17 -4.11
N SER A 39 0.52 1.08 -4.57
CA SER A 39 -0.59 1.55 -5.40
C SER A 39 -0.18 2.57 -6.45
N ASN A 40 -1.02 2.65 -7.48
CA ASN A 40 -1.03 3.73 -8.44
C ASN A 40 -2.48 4.18 -8.68
N MET A 41 -2.88 5.27 -8.03
CA MET A 41 -4.24 5.81 -8.15
C MET A 41 -4.59 6.34 -9.54
N LYS A 42 -3.62 6.51 -10.46
CA LYS A 42 -3.91 6.87 -11.85
C LYS A 42 -4.36 5.66 -12.68
N THR A 43 -3.84 4.48 -12.38
CA THR A 43 -4.17 3.24 -13.11
C THR A 43 -5.20 2.39 -12.37
N GLY A 44 -5.40 2.63 -11.07
CA GLY A 44 -6.24 1.81 -10.20
C GLY A 44 -5.49 0.65 -9.54
N GLU A 45 -4.17 0.52 -9.77
CA GLU A 45 -3.37 -0.53 -9.12
C GLU A 45 -3.39 -0.38 -7.60
N GLY A 46 -3.70 -1.46 -6.90
CA GLY A 46 -3.83 -1.50 -5.43
C GLY A 46 -5.10 -0.85 -4.88
N LEU A 47 -5.99 -0.30 -5.73
CA LEU A 47 -7.22 0.36 -5.26
C LEU A 47 -8.20 -0.64 -4.64
N GLU A 48 -8.41 -1.79 -5.28
CA GLU A 48 -9.32 -2.85 -4.80
C GLU A 48 -8.91 -3.32 -3.39
N GLN A 49 -7.62 -3.59 -3.17
CA GLN A 49 -7.09 -4.00 -1.86
C GLN A 49 -7.32 -2.95 -0.76
N ILE A 50 -7.28 -1.66 -1.11
CA ILE A 50 -7.54 -0.57 -0.16
C ILE A 50 -9.03 -0.50 0.17
N VAL A 51 -9.91 -0.66 -0.83
CA VAL A 51 -11.35 -0.71 -0.63
C VAL A 51 -11.73 -1.90 0.26
N GLU A 52 -11.25 -3.11 -0.06
CA GLU A 52 -11.47 -4.32 0.72
C GLU A 52 -11.02 -4.14 2.18
N PHE A 53 -9.85 -3.53 2.40
CA PHE A 53 -9.37 -3.24 3.76
C PHE A 53 -10.34 -2.32 4.52
N ILE A 54 -10.83 -1.25 3.87
CA ILE A 54 -11.75 -0.30 4.49
C ILE A 54 -13.11 -0.95 4.77
N GLU A 55 -13.61 -1.76 3.86
CA GLU A 55 -14.88 -2.49 4.04
C GLU A 55 -14.80 -3.47 5.21
N TYR A 56 -13.69 -4.22 5.30
CA TYR A 56 -13.45 -5.18 6.38
C TYR A 56 -13.25 -4.49 7.74
N GLU A 57 -12.29 -3.58 7.87
CA GLU A 57 -11.98 -2.92 9.14
C GLU A 57 -13.06 -1.91 9.55
N GLY A 58 -13.73 -1.30 8.58
CA GLY A 58 -14.84 -0.37 8.79
C GLY A 58 -16.18 -1.06 9.04
N MET A 59 -16.25 -2.39 8.95
CA MET A 59 -17.49 -3.18 9.08
C MET A 59 -18.60 -2.67 8.14
N LEU A 60 -18.25 -2.36 6.89
CA LEU A 60 -19.15 -1.76 5.89
C LEU A 60 -19.74 -2.77 4.91
N GLY A 61 -19.28 -4.03 4.93
CA GLY A 61 -19.89 -5.12 4.18
C GLY A 61 -21.18 -5.60 4.86
N ASP A 62 -22.22 -5.86 4.05
CA ASP A 62 -23.46 -6.53 4.49
C ASP A 62 -23.21 -7.96 5.02
#